data_AF-A0A8H4L1C0-F1
#
_entry.id   AF-A0A8H4L1C0-F1
#
_cell.length_a   1.000
_cell.length_b   1.000
_cell.length_c   1.000
_cell.angle_alpha   90.00
_cell.angle_beta   90.00
_cell.angle_gamma   90.00
#
_symmetry.space_group_name_H-M   'P 1'
#
loop_
_entity.id
_entity.type
_entity.pdbx_description
1 polymer ?
#
loop_
_entity_poly.entity_id
_entity_poly.type
_entity_poly.pdbx_seq_one_letter_code
_entity_poly.pdbx_strand_id
1 'polypeptide(L)'
;MGNFDWYAEETDLFELAFLDRAPESERIDLKAVRLYRLGRLRDQMAKYGLDAAMLLDSVNIRHATGTRNMQVFTMRNPPTRYLVLTADRSIMFEFTGCLHLANIGL
;
A
#
# COMPACT_ATOMS: atom_id res chain seq x y z
N MET A 1 -19.20 18.27 35.65
CA MET A 1 -18.58 18.81 34.42
C MET A 1 -19.27 18.15 33.25
N GLY A 2 -20.00 18.91 32.42
CA GLY A 2 -20.65 18.37 31.24
C GLY A 2 -19.60 18.06 30.18
N ASN A 3 -19.60 16.82 29.67
CA ASN A 3 -18.77 16.46 28.52
C ASN A 3 -19.30 17.23 27.32
N PHE A 4 -18.44 18.08 26.74
CA PHE A 4 -18.73 18.75 25.49
C PHE A 4 -18.45 17.76 24.37
N ASP A 5 -19.50 17.27 23.73
CA ASP A 5 -19.37 16.37 22.59
C ASP A 5 -19.14 17.21 21.33
N TRP A 6 -17.86 17.35 20.97
CA TRP A 6 -17.38 18.10 19.81
C TRP A 6 -17.91 17.58 18.47
N TYR A 7 -18.48 16.37 18.45
CA TYR A 7 -18.96 15.70 17.25
C TYR A 7 -20.48 15.61 17.18
N ALA A 8 -21.21 16.26 18.10
CA ALA A 8 -22.66 16.17 18.19
C ALA A 8 -23.42 16.63 16.92
N GLU A 9 -22.77 17.43 16.06
CA GLU A 9 -23.37 17.95 14.82
C GLU A 9 -22.90 17.20 13.55
N GLU A 10 -21.90 16.31 13.64
CA GLU A 10 -21.33 15.59 12.49
C GLU A 10 -22.19 14.38 12.08
N THR A 11 -23.43 14.65 11.64
CA THR A 11 -24.39 13.62 11.16
C THR A 11 -24.41 13.48 9.63
N ASP A 12 -23.72 14.36 8.91
CA ASP A 12 -23.66 14.46 7.45
C ASP A 12 -22.39 13.84 6.83
N LEU A 13 -21.52 13.25 7.65
CA LEU A 13 -20.24 12.67 7.23
C LEU A 13 -20.35 11.30 6.53
N PHE A 14 -21.54 10.90 6.07
CA PHE A 14 -21.71 9.63 5.34
C PHE A 14 -20.80 9.55 4.11
N GLU A 15 -20.52 10.68 3.44
CA GLU A 15 -19.59 10.74 2.31
C GLU A 15 -18.12 10.54 2.71
N LEU A 16 -17.72 10.90 3.93
CA LEU A 16 -16.36 10.67 4.43
C LEU A 16 -16.05 9.19 4.64
N ALA A 17 -17.08 8.35 4.87
CA ALA A 17 -16.91 6.91 4.98
C ALA A 17 -16.37 6.26 3.69
N PHE A 18 -16.46 6.93 2.55
CA PHE A 18 -15.99 6.44 1.24
C PHE A 18 -14.54 6.81 0.91
N LEU A 19 -13.85 7.58 1.74
CA LEU A 19 -12.47 8.03 1.47
C LEU A 19 -11.50 6.88 1.18
N ASP A 20 -11.74 5.69 1.74
CA ASP A 20 -10.88 4.51 1.55
C ASP A 20 -11.47 3.40 0.66
N ARG A 21 -12.74 3.51 0.27
CA ARG A 21 -13.41 2.59 -0.65
C ARG A 21 -14.26 3.39 -1.62
N ALA A 22 -13.69 3.68 -2.78
CA ALA A 22 -14.49 4.11 -3.92
C ALA A 22 -15.45 2.97 -4.31
N PRO A 23 -16.76 3.19 -4.45
CA PRO A 23 -17.74 2.13 -4.70
C PRO A 23 -17.44 1.31 -5.98
N GLU A 24 -16.72 1.89 -6.93
CA GLU A 24 -16.24 1.19 -8.13
C GLU A 24 -15.25 0.07 -7.82
N SER A 25 -14.53 0.17 -6.69
CA SER A 25 -13.58 -0.86 -6.26
C SER A 25 -14.23 -2.16 -5.79
N GLU A 26 -15.54 -2.15 -5.48
CA GLU A 26 -16.29 -3.36 -5.10
C GLU A 26 -16.45 -4.35 -6.26
N ARG A 27 -16.36 -3.86 -7.51
CA ARG A 27 -16.45 -4.70 -8.72
C ARG A 27 -15.08 -5.16 -9.23
N ILE A 28 -13.98 -4.72 -8.59
CA ILE A 28 -12.61 -4.99 -9.05
C ILE A 28 -12.02 -6.13 -8.22
N ASP A 29 -11.56 -7.19 -8.88
CA ASP A 29 -10.72 -8.20 -8.24
C ASP A 29 -9.33 -7.60 -7.94
N LEU A 30 -9.21 -7.03 -6.75
CA LEU A 30 -7.96 -6.43 -6.28
C LEU A 30 -6.84 -7.46 -6.14
N LYS A 31 -7.14 -8.74 -5.89
CA LYS A 31 -6.13 -9.80 -5.80
C LYS A 31 -5.52 -10.05 -7.18
N ALA A 32 -6.36 -10.20 -8.21
CA ALA A 32 -5.91 -10.34 -9.60
C ALA A 32 -5.08 -9.14 -10.06
N VAL A 33 -5.51 -7.90 -9.73
CA VAL A 33 -4.75 -6.69 -10.09
C VAL A 33 -3.37 -6.66 -9.43
N ARG A 34 -3.26 -7.04 -8.15
CA ARG A 34 -1.97 -7.08 -7.43
C ARG A 34 -1.04 -8.14 -8.02
N LEU A 35 -1.55 -9.35 -8.28
CA LEU A 35 -0.80 -10.43 -8.93
C LEU A 35 -0.30 -10.00 -10.31
N TYR A 36 -1.16 -9.38 -11.12
CA TYR A 36 -0.80 -8.87 -12.43
C TYR A 36 0.33 -7.84 -12.36
N ARG A 37 0.24 -6.84 -11.47
CA ARG A 37 1.26 -5.79 -11.34
C ARG A 37 2.60 -6.35 -10.88
N LEU A 38 2.60 -7.25 -9.88
CA LEU A 38 3.82 -7.89 -9.41
C LEU A 38 4.46 -8.76 -10.50
N GLY A 39 3.66 -9.54 -11.22
CA GLY A 39 4.13 -10.34 -12.35
C GLY A 39 4.76 -9.48 -13.43
N ARG A 40 4.06 -8.40 -13.85
CA ARG A 40 4.56 -7.44 -14.84
C ARG A 40 5.91 -6.82 -14.44
N LEU A 41 6.08 -6.51 -13.15
CA LEU A 41 7.31 -5.92 -12.64
C LEU A 41 8.47 -6.93 -12.70
N ARG A 42 8.22 -8.20 -12.35
CA ARG A 42 9.20 -9.29 -12.50
C ARG A 42 9.52 -9.60 -13.95
N ASP A 43 8.55 -9.52 -14.87
CA ASP A 43 8.81 -9.63 -16.30
C ASP A 43 9.77 -8.55 -16.78
N GLN A 44 9.63 -7.31 -16.28
CA GLN A 44 10.60 -6.25 -16.58
C GLN A 44 11.97 -6.55 -15.97
N MET A 45 12.04 -7.02 -14.72
CA MET A 45 13.31 -7.43 -14.11
C MET A 45 14.03 -8.48 -14.98
N ALA A 46 13.32 -9.53 -15.40
CA ALA A 46 13.87 -10.57 -16.28
C ALA A 46 14.33 -10.00 -17.63
N LYS A 47 13.51 -9.14 -18.25
CA LYS A 47 13.85 -8.49 -19.53
C LYS A 47 15.15 -7.69 -19.45
N TYR A 48 15.43 -7.04 -18.32
CA TYR A 48 16.63 -6.23 -18.12
C TYR A 48 17.76 -6.96 -17.39
N GLY A 49 17.63 -8.26 -17.11
CA GLY A 49 18.65 -9.04 -16.41
C GLY A 49 18.89 -8.57 -14.97
N LEU A 50 17.84 -8.15 -14.26
CA LEU A 50 17.91 -7.67 -12.88
C LEU A 50 17.55 -8.79 -11.90
N ASP A 51 18.52 -9.23 -11.09
CA ASP A 51 18.29 -10.26 -10.07
C ASP A 51 17.47 -9.75 -8.88
N ALA A 52 17.56 -8.44 -8.61
CA ALA A 52 16.83 -7.78 -7.53
C ALA A 52 16.44 -6.34 -7.88
N ALA A 53 15.36 -5.86 -7.27
CA ALA A 53 14.91 -4.47 -7.33
C ALA A 53 14.54 -3.96 -5.94
N MET A 54 14.95 -2.73 -5.61
CA MET A 54 14.59 -2.06 -4.37
C MET A 54 13.66 -0.88 -4.67
N LEU A 55 12.46 -0.88 -4.10
CA LEU A 55 11.47 0.19 -4.26
C LEU A 55 11.38 0.98 -2.96
N LEU A 56 11.69 2.27 -3.01
CA LEU A 56 11.64 3.19 -1.88
C LEU A 56 10.44 4.15 -1.94
N ASP A 57 9.98 4.45 -3.16
CA ASP A 57 8.84 5.33 -3.36
C ASP A 57 7.53 4.64 -2.96
N SER A 58 6.68 5.34 -2.19
CA SER A 58 5.45 4.78 -1.65
C SER A 58 4.46 4.35 -2.74
N VAL A 59 4.43 5.05 -3.87
CA VAL A 59 3.56 4.75 -5.02
C VAL A 59 4.03 3.47 -5.70
N ASN A 60 5.35 3.30 -5.88
CA ASN A 60 5.94 2.09 -6.43
C ASN A 60 5.72 0.87 -5.53
N ILE A 61 5.89 1.03 -4.22
CA ILE A 61 5.60 -0.01 -3.23
C ILE A 61 4.12 -0.43 -3.29
N ARG A 62 3.21 0.55 -3.33
CA ARG A 62 1.77 0.30 -3.46
C ARG A 62 1.44 -0.36 -4.80
N HIS A 63 2.10 0.01 -5.87
CA HIS A 63 1.89 -0.60 -7.18
C HIS A 63 2.26 -2.09 -7.17
N ALA A 64 3.43 -2.42 -6.60
CA ALA A 64 3.92 -3.79 -6.57
C ALA A 64 3.17 -4.70 -5.59
N THR A 65 2.66 -4.16 -4.47
CA THR A 65 2.15 -4.99 -3.36
C THR A 65 0.70 -4.70 -2.96
N GLY A 66 0.15 -3.55 -3.34
CA GLY A 66 -1.12 -3.04 -2.84
C GLY A 66 -1.10 -2.53 -1.39
N THR A 67 0.00 -2.71 -0.67
CA THR A 67 0.14 -2.29 0.74
C THR A 67 0.31 -0.77 0.84
N ARG A 68 -0.16 -0.21 1.96
CA ARG A 68 -0.13 1.23 2.26
C ARG A 68 0.22 1.44 3.73
N ASN A 69 1.10 2.39 3.99
CA ASN A 69 1.39 2.93 5.33
C ASN A 69 1.86 4.37 5.13
N MET A 70 1.28 5.32 5.87
CA MET A 70 1.65 6.73 5.92
C MET A 70 2.28 7.29 4.63
N GLN A 71 1.60 7.19 3.48
CA GLN A 71 2.22 7.35 2.14
C GLN A 71 3.03 8.65 1.99
N VAL A 72 2.48 9.77 2.49
CA VAL A 72 3.17 11.07 2.47
C VAL A 72 4.43 11.07 3.34
N PHE A 73 4.39 10.44 4.51
CA PHE A 73 5.54 10.29 5.39
C PHE A 73 6.60 9.37 4.76
N THR A 74 6.20 8.22 4.20
CA THR A 74 7.12 7.29 3.53
C THR A 74 7.86 7.96 2.37
N MET A 75 7.17 8.74 1.52
CA MET A 75 7.82 9.48 0.42
C MET A 75 8.89 10.46 0.91
N ARG A 76 8.72 11.03 2.10
CA ARG A 76 9.67 12.00 2.68
C ARG A 76 10.71 11.35 3.59
N ASN A 77 10.54 10.07 3.95
CA ASN A 77 11.42 9.33 4.85
C ASN A 77 11.74 7.92 4.29
N PRO A 78 12.46 7.80 3.16
CA PRO A 78 12.63 6.54 2.43
C PRO A 78 13.20 5.36 3.23
N PRO A 79 14.14 5.54 4.20
CA PRO A 79 14.66 4.42 4.99
C PRO A 79 13.62 3.74 5.89
N THR A 80 12.46 4.36 6.13
CA THR A 80 11.44 3.87 7.07
C THR A 80 10.57 2.74 6.51
N ARG A 81 10.49 2.61 5.18
CA ARG A 81 9.74 1.55 4.48
C ARG A 81 10.29 1.36 3.08
N TYR A 82 10.67 0.14 2.73
CA TYR A 82 11.12 -0.20 1.38
C TYR A 82 10.83 -1.66 1.06
N LEU A 83 10.68 -1.96 -0.23
CA LEU A 83 10.44 -3.30 -0.73
C LEU A 83 11.67 -3.79 -1.49
N VAL A 84 12.13 -5.00 -1.17
CA VAL A 84 13.09 -5.74 -1.99
C VAL A 84 12.36 -6.84 -2.75
N LEU A 85 12.53 -6.87 -4.06
CA LEU A 85 11.98 -7.88 -4.94
C LEU A 85 13.11 -8.71 -5.55
N THR A 86 12.88 -10.01 -5.63
CA THR A 86 13.65 -10.93 -6.47
C THR A 86 12.71 -11.55 -7.52
N ALA A 87 13.24 -12.45 -8.34
CA ALA A 87 12.45 -13.25 -9.29
C ALA A 87 11.24 -13.95 -8.64
N ASP A 88 11.31 -14.30 -7.36
CA ASP A 88 10.31 -15.14 -6.67
C ASP A 88 9.92 -14.65 -5.25
N ARG A 89 10.66 -13.70 -4.67
CA ARG A 89 10.39 -13.15 -3.33
C ARG A 89 9.95 -11.69 -3.36
N SER A 90 9.20 -11.32 -2.33
CA SER A 90 8.82 -9.96 -2.01
C SER A 90 9.06 -9.74 -0.53
N ILE A 91 10.05 -8.92 -0.20
CA ILE A 91 10.53 -8.73 1.17
C ILE A 91 10.23 -7.28 1.56
N MET A 92 9.23 -7.09 2.42
CA MET A 92 8.82 -5.78 2.88
C MET A 92 9.54 -5.40 4.17
N PHE A 93 10.26 -4.27 4.14
CA PHE A 93 10.78 -3.60 5.32
C PHE A 93 9.85 -2.46 5.69
N GLU A 94 9.65 -2.30 6.99
CA GLU A 94 8.50 -1.61 7.52
C GLU A 94 8.89 -0.86 8.78
N PHE A 95 8.19 0.24 9.07
CA PHE A 95 8.43 1.00 10.29
C PHE A 95 8.14 0.12 11.52
N THR A 96 8.91 0.29 12.60
CA THR A 96 8.74 -0.48 13.83
C THR A 96 7.30 -0.41 14.34
N GLY A 97 6.70 -1.56 14.62
CA GLY A 97 5.30 -1.66 15.04
C GLY A 97 4.28 -1.74 13.89
N CYS A 98 4.69 -1.47 12.64
CA CYS A 98 3.80 -1.48 11.47
C CYS A 98 3.83 -2.78 10.65
N LEU A 99 4.47 -3.86 11.13
CA LEU A 99 4.58 -5.14 10.39
C LEU A 99 3.22 -5.73 9.97
N HIS A 100 2.16 -5.46 10.72
CA HIS A 100 0.80 -5.88 10.37
C HIS A 100 0.26 -5.23 9.08
N LEU A 101 0.79 -4.07 8.68
CA LEU A 101 0.47 -3.38 7.42
C LEU A 101 1.27 -3.91 6.22
N ALA A 102 2.27 -4.77 6.47
CA ALA A 102 3.10 -5.36 5.43
C ALA A 102 2.46 -6.60 4.78
N ASN A 103 1.26 -7.02 5.20
CA ASN A 103 0.60 -8.19 4.64
C ASN A 103 0.27 -7.99 3.16
N ILE A 104 1.07 -8.63 2.31
CA ILE A 104 0.86 -8.67 0.87
C ILE A 104 -0.14 -9.82 0.63
N GLY A 105 -1.43 -9.49 0.53
CA GLY A 105 -2.53 -10.48 0.39
C GLY A 105 -2.57 -11.20 -0.96
N LEU A 106 -1.46 -11.84 -1.34
CA LEU A 106 -1.29 -12.71 -2.51
C LEU A 106 -1.53 -14.17 -2.12
#